data_AF-A0A954N9I3-F1
#
_entry.id   AF-A0A954N9I3-F1
#
_cell.length_a   1.000
_cell.length_b   1.000
_cell.length_c   1.000
_cell.angle_alpha   90.00
_cell.angle_beta   90.00
_cell.angle_gamma   90.00
#
_symmetry.space_group_name_H-M   'P 1'
#
loop_
_entity.id
_entity.type
_entity.pdbx_description
1 polymer ?
#
loop_
_entity_poly.entity_id
_entity_poly.type
_entity_poly.pdbx_seq_one_letter_code
_entity_poly.pdbx_strand_id
1 'polypeptide(L)'
;MLVLSRGKNDKVVFPSLGISVEIVRISGSKVRLGIDAPSEVPVLRHEIATEWHSGFDEAGEAEARRRELNHQIRNRLNAATLGLHLIHRKLEIGETEELEAEVFRILNELKALEDETSSPRPRPEKKSASTASRALVVEDDDNERELLSGLLKMSGFEVATAMDGLQAMVQLARDERPDIVLLDMHMPRFDGSRTVSAIRENPDYRDLKVFAISGADRNELNVTVGPRGVNRWFAKPLDPRSLMVAIEEELQTDAISA
;
A
#
# COMPACT_ATOMS: atom_id res chain seq x y z
N MET A 1 -26.39 19.22 -43.27
CA MET A 1 -26.58 17.80 -42.91
C MET A 1 -25.90 16.96 -43.96
N LEU A 2 -24.86 16.21 -43.58
CA LEU A 2 -24.15 15.31 -44.49
C LEU A 2 -25.00 14.05 -44.68
N VAL A 3 -25.27 13.66 -45.93
CA VAL A 3 -26.07 12.47 -46.25
C VAL A 3 -25.15 11.38 -46.78
N LEU A 4 -24.84 10.41 -45.94
CA LEU A 4 -23.89 9.34 -46.25
C LEU A 4 -24.53 8.10 -46.91
N SER A 5 -25.85 7.92 -46.75
CA SER A 5 -26.57 6.78 -47.28
C SER A 5 -28.08 7.07 -47.40
N ARG A 6 -28.76 6.38 -48.33
CA ARG A 6 -30.22 6.49 -48.57
C ARG A 6 -30.90 5.13 -48.81
N GLY A 7 -30.15 4.03 -48.90
CA GLY A 7 -30.64 2.70 -49.23
C GLY A 7 -30.95 1.85 -47.99
N LYS A 8 -31.85 0.87 -48.14
CA LYS A 8 -32.13 -0.14 -47.11
C LYS A 8 -30.94 -1.11 -47.01
N ASN A 9 -30.54 -1.49 -45.79
CA ASN A 9 -29.35 -2.29 -45.44
C ASN A 9 -28.00 -1.59 -45.70
N ASP A 10 -27.99 -0.30 -46.01
CA ASP A 10 -26.74 0.45 -46.05
C ASP A 10 -26.19 0.59 -44.62
N LYS A 11 -24.87 0.39 -44.49
CA LYS A 11 -24.14 0.43 -43.22
C LYS A 11 -23.15 1.60 -43.21
N VAL A 12 -23.28 2.47 -42.22
CA VAL A 12 -22.35 3.57 -41.94
C VAL A 12 -21.47 3.15 -40.76
N VAL A 13 -20.16 3.30 -40.90
CA VAL A 13 -19.18 2.86 -39.89
C VAL A 13 -18.42 4.05 -39.30
N PHE A 14 -18.13 3.97 -38.01
CA PHE A 14 -17.30 4.91 -37.26
C PHE A 14 -16.08 4.16 -36.74
N PRO A 15 -15.01 3.99 -37.54
CA PRO A 15 -13.94 3.04 -37.26
C PRO A 15 -13.19 3.32 -35.96
N SER A 16 -13.01 4.61 -35.63
CA SER A 16 -12.34 5.03 -34.39
C SER A 16 -13.16 4.77 -33.13
N LEU A 17 -14.47 4.58 -33.26
CA LEU A 17 -15.38 4.34 -32.13
C LEU A 17 -15.88 2.88 -32.09
N GLY A 18 -15.58 2.08 -33.11
CA GLY A 18 -16.09 0.72 -33.24
C GLY A 18 -17.62 0.64 -33.44
N ILE A 19 -18.28 1.75 -33.79
CA ILE A 19 -19.74 1.81 -33.94
C ILE A 19 -20.11 1.60 -35.41
N SER A 20 -21.23 0.93 -35.63
CA SER A 20 -21.87 0.89 -36.94
C SER A 20 -23.38 1.13 -36.87
N VAL A 21 -23.90 1.82 -37.89
CA VAL A 21 -25.32 2.17 -38.00
C VAL A 21 -25.85 1.60 -39.31
N GLU A 22 -26.92 0.83 -39.25
CA GLU A 22 -27.54 0.17 -40.39
C GLU A 22 -29.01 0.59 -40.55
N ILE A 23 -29.43 0.81 -41.79
CA ILE A 23 -30.85 1.07 -42.10
C ILE A 23 -31.61 -0.25 -42.21
N VAL A 24 -32.21 -0.69 -41.10
CA VAL A 24 -32.91 -1.99 -40.99
C VAL A 24 -34.24 -2.00 -41.76
N ARG A 25 -35.01 -0.90 -41.69
CA ARG A 25 -36.32 -0.81 -42.35
C ARG A 25 -36.69 0.62 -42.69
N ILE A 26 -37.30 0.81 -43.86
CA ILE A 26 -37.88 2.09 -44.28
C ILE A 26 -39.38 1.87 -44.50
N SER A 27 -40.24 2.71 -43.92
CA SER A 27 -41.69 2.67 -44.07
C SER A 27 -42.26 4.09 -44.10
N GLY A 28 -42.57 4.59 -45.30
CA GLY A 28 -43.02 5.96 -45.51
C GLY A 28 -41.98 6.96 -45.02
N SER A 29 -42.38 7.88 -44.12
CA SER A 29 -41.50 8.86 -43.49
C SER A 29 -40.74 8.33 -42.26
N LYS A 30 -40.88 7.04 -41.91
CA LYS A 30 -40.24 6.44 -40.74
C LYS A 30 -39.14 5.49 -41.18
N VAL A 31 -37.96 5.66 -40.58
CA VAL A 31 -36.80 4.77 -40.76
C VAL A 31 -36.49 4.11 -39.42
N ARG A 32 -36.25 2.80 -39.45
CA ARG A 32 -35.72 2.04 -38.32
C ARG A 32 -34.23 1.84 -38.55
N LEU A 33 -33.44 2.37 -37.63
CA LEU A 33 -31.99 2.22 -37.60
C LEU A 33 -31.62 1.13 -36.59
N GLY A 34 -30.69 0.27 -36.98
CA GLY A 34 -29.95 -0.62 -36.08
C GLY A 34 -28.63 0.05 -35.76
N ILE A 35 -28.28 0.13 -34.48
CA ILE A 35 -27.00 0.65 -34.04
C ILE A 35 -26.30 -0.50 -33.32
N ASP A 36 -25.12 -0.83 -33.80
CA ASP A 36 -24.23 -1.82 -33.22
C ASP A 36 -23.02 -1.07 -32.65
N ALA A 37 -22.86 -1.14 -31.33
CA ALA A 37 -21.86 -0.38 -30.59
C ALA A 37 -21.23 -1.30 -29.53
N PRO A 38 -19.92 -1.16 -29.26
CA PRO A 38 -19.26 -1.88 -28.17
C PRO A 38 -19.91 -1.59 -26.82
N SER A 39 -19.76 -2.50 -25.86
CA SER A 39 -20.31 -2.35 -24.50
C SER A 39 -19.85 -1.10 -23.77
N GLU A 40 -18.72 -0.52 -24.19
CA GLU A 40 -18.16 0.70 -23.62
C GLU A 40 -18.80 1.98 -24.16
N VAL A 41 -19.56 1.91 -25.26
CA VAL A 41 -20.18 3.07 -25.91
C VAL A 41 -21.69 3.08 -25.62
N PRO A 42 -22.17 3.95 -24.72
CA PRO A 42 -23.59 4.05 -24.41
C PRO A 42 -24.37 4.63 -25.59
N VAL A 43 -25.38 3.90 -26.07
CA VAL A 43 -26.31 4.36 -27.12
C VAL A 43 -27.65 4.70 -26.47
N LEU A 44 -28.01 5.97 -26.48
CA LEU A 44 -29.16 6.49 -25.75
C LEU A 44 -30.09 7.29 -26.65
N ARG A 45 -31.35 7.37 -26.23
CA ARG A 45 -32.32 8.26 -26.86
C ARG A 45 -32.18 9.67 -26.29
N HIS A 46 -32.47 10.68 -27.11
CA HIS A 46 -32.26 12.08 -26.75
C HIS A 46 -32.99 12.48 -25.46
N GLU A 47 -34.20 11.97 -25.26
CA GLU A 47 -35.01 12.17 -24.06
C GLU A 47 -34.37 11.62 -22.78
N ILE A 48 -33.58 10.55 -22.87
CA ILE A 48 -32.83 9.96 -21.75
C ILE A 48 -31.48 10.67 -21.61
N ALA A 49 -30.91 11.15 -22.72
CA ALA A 49 -29.64 11.87 -22.73
C ALA A 49 -29.69 13.12 -21.86
N THR A 50 -30.80 13.88 -21.83
CA THR A 50 -30.91 15.13 -21.05
C THR A 50 -30.81 14.90 -19.53
N GLU A 51 -31.31 13.76 -19.01
CA GLU A 51 -31.15 13.35 -17.61
C GLU A 51 -29.76 12.73 -17.33
N TRP A 52 -29.13 12.16 -18.35
CA TRP A 52 -27.77 11.59 -18.27
C TRP A 52 -26.65 12.62 -18.10
N HIS A 53 -26.90 13.92 -18.29
CA HIS A 53 -25.85 14.97 -18.22
C HIS A 53 -25.41 15.35 -16.79
N SER A 54 -25.85 14.65 -15.75
CA SER A 54 -25.45 14.97 -14.37
C SER A 54 -24.85 13.81 -13.57
N GLY A 55 -24.67 12.62 -14.16
CA GLY A 55 -24.25 11.42 -13.42
C GLY A 55 -23.25 10.48 -14.09
N PHE A 56 -22.68 10.81 -15.26
CA PHE A 56 -21.79 9.89 -16.00
C PHE A 56 -20.43 10.44 -16.45
N ASP A 57 -20.05 11.67 -16.08
CA ASP A 57 -18.63 12.08 -16.21
C ASP A 57 -17.73 11.26 -15.27
N GLU A 58 -18.21 10.93 -14.06
CA GLU A 58 -17.39 10.18 -13.09
C GLU A 58 -17.18 8.71 -13.46
N ALA A 59 -18.16 8.02 -14.05
CA ALA A 59 -18.06 6.59 -14.33
C ALA A 59 -17.21 6.27 -15.57
N GLY A 60 -17.32 7.08 -16.63
CA GLY A 60 -16.47 6.97 -17.82
C GLY A 60 -15.02 7.37 -17.54
N GLU A 61 -14.83 8.46 -16.78
CA GLU A 61 -13.50 8.84 -16.30
C GLU A 61 -12.93 7.83 -15.32
N ALA A 62 -13.72 7.29 -14.39
CA ALA A 62 -13.26 6.26 -13.46
C ALA A 62 -12.84 4.98 -14.19
N GLU A 63 -13.55 4.59 -15.25
CA GLU A 63 -13.18 3.42 -16.05
C GLU A 63 -11.92 3.67 -16.89
N ALA A 64 -11.79 4.85 -17.49
CA ALA A 64 -10.56 5.26 -18.21
C ALA A 64 -9.36 5.33 -17.26
N ARG A 65 -9.50 5.98 -16.09
CA ARG A 65 -8.50 6.02 -15.02
C ARG A 65 -8.14 4.61 -14.53
N ARG A 66 -9.13 3.71 -14.40
CA ARG A 66 -8.88 2.31 -13.98
C ARG A 66 -8.14 1.51 -15.04
N ARG A 67 -8.42 1.72 -16.32
CA ARG A 67 -7.68 1.09 -17.43
C ARG A 67 -6.25 1.62 -17.52
N GLU A 68 -6.07 2.92 -17.38
CA GLU A 68 -4.76 3.56 -17.38
C GLU A 68 -3.92 3.11 -16.19
N LEU A 69 -4.50 3.10 -14.99
CA LEU A 69 -3.88 2.56 -13.78
C LEU A 69 -3.50 1.08 -13.95
N ASN A 70 -4.41 0.24 -14.44
CA ASN A 70 -4.12 -1.18 -14.70
C ASN A 70 -3.00 -1.38 -15.73
N HIS A 71 -2.94 -0.54 -16.77
CA HIS A 71 -1.89 -0.58 -17.78
C HIS A 71 -0.53 -0.14 -17.19
N GLN A 72 -0.50 0.91 -16.38
CA GLN A 72 0.69 1.36 -15.66
C GLN A 72 1.20 0.30 -14.67
N ILE A 73 0.30 -0.31 -13.89
CA ILE A 73 0.61 -1.40 -12.96
C ILE A 73 1.25 -2.57 -13.69
N ARG A 74 0.64 -3.02 -14.79
CA ARG A 74 1.16 -4.15 -15.58
C ARG A 74 2.55 -3.86 -16.15
N ASN A 75 2.76 -2.66 -16.68
CA ASN A 75 4.04 -2.29 -17.29
C ASN A 75 5.17 -2.26 -16.26
N ARG A 76 4.92 -1.73 -15.06
CA ARG A 76 5.93 -1.68 -14.00
C ARG A 76 6.19 -3.05 -13.37
N LEU A 77 5.17 -3.90 -13.21
CA LEU A 77 5.38 -5.29 -12.79
C LEU A 77 6.25 -6.06 -13.79
N ASN A 78 6.05 -5.83 -15.09
CA ASN A 78 6.89 -6.41 -16.13
C ASN A 78 8.34 -5.91 -16.03
N ALA A 79 8.55 -4.61 -15.78
CA ALA A 79 9.88 -4.03 -15.60
C ALA A 79 10.61 -4.60 -14.38
N ALA A 80 9.95 -4.67 -13.22
CA ALA A 80 10.47 -5.30 -12.01
C ALA A 80 10.82 -6.79 -12.22
N THR A 81 9.98 -7.53 -12.95
CA THR A 81 10.21 -8.95 -13.28
C THR A 81 11.47 -9.12 -14.14
N LEU A 82 11.66 -8.26 -15.14
CA LEU A 82 12.85 -8.26 -15.98
C LEU A 82 14.10 -7.89 -15.19
N GLY A 83 14.03 -6.86 -14.34
CA GLY A 83 15.13 -6.47 -13.46
C GLY A 83 15.57 -7.62 -12.54
N LEU A 84 14.61 -8.35 -11.97
CA LEU A 84 14.92 -9.51 -11.12
C LEU A 84 15.59 -10.65 -11.90
N HIS A 85 15.16 -10.88 -13.15
CA HIS A 85 15.83 -11.82 -14.05
C HIS A 85 17.27 -11.42 -14.36
N LEU A 86 17.52 -10.12 -14.57
CA LEU A 86 18.86 -9.59 -14.81
C LEU A 86 19.76 -9.73 -13.58
N ILE A 87 19.23 -9.45 -12.39
CA ILE A 87 19.91 -9.68 -11.11
C ILE A 87 20.28 -11.16 -10.95
N HIS A 88 19.32 -12.06 -11.17
CA HIS A 88 19.56 -13.50 -11.05
C HIS A 88 20.67 -13.96 -11.99
N ARG A 89 20.64 -13.52 -13.25
CA ARG A 89 21.68 -13.83 -14.23
C ARG A 89 23.04 -13.24 -13.87
N LYS A 90 23.09 -12.00 -13.37
CA LYS A 90 24.34 -11.33 -12.95
C LYS A 90 24.98 -12.02 -11.75
N LEU A 91 24.16 -12.52 -10.81
CA LEU A 91 24.62 -13.34 -9.69
C LEU A 91 25.22 -14.68 -10.16
N GLU A 92 24.63 -15.34 -11.16
CA GLU A 92 25.17 -16.60 -11.71
C GLU A 92 26.55 -16.43 -12.35
N ILE A 93 26.81 -15.28 -12.97
CA ILE A 93 28.10 -14.97 -13.62
C ILE A 93 29.10 -14.27 -12.70
N GLY A 94 28.73 -14.01 -11.43
CA GLY A 94 29.58 -13.38 -10.43
C GLY A 94 29.80 -11.87 -10.62
N GLU A 95 28.99 -11.20 -11.43
CA GLU A 95 29.05 -9.75 -11.65
C GLU A 95 28.23 -9.03 -10.58
N THR A 96 28.90 -8.51 -9.55
CA THR A 96 28.23 -7.84 -8.41
C THR A 96 28.31 -6.33 -8.41
N GLU A 97 29.18 -5.71 -9.23
CA GLU A 97 29.48 -4.26 -9.19
C GLU A 97 28.26 -3.36 -9.48
N GLU A 98 27.22 -3.88 -10.14
CA GLU A 98 26.01 -3.12 -10.50
C GLU A 98 24.72 -3.65 -9.86
N LEU A 99 24.79 -4.68 -9.02
CA LEU A 99 23.61 -5.33 -8.45
C LEU A 99 22.82 -4.40 -7.53
N GLU A 100 23.53 -3.62 -6.70
CA GLU A 100 22.89 -2.68 -5.77
C GLU A 100 22.06 -1.62 -6.51
N ALA A 101 22.59 -1.07 -7.60
CA ALA A 101 21.88 -0.09 -8.43
C ALA A 101 20.64 -0.69 -9.12
N GLU A 102 20.73 -1.95 -9.57
CA GLU A 102 19.62 -2.66 -10.20
C GLU A 102 18.52 -3.01 -9.18
N VAL A 103 18.90 -3.48 -7.99
CA VAL A 103 17.99 -3.71 -6.86
C VAL A 103 17.29 -2.42 -6.47
N PHE A 104 18.05 -1.32 -6.32
CA PHE A 104 17.49 -0.02 -5.97
C PHE A 104 16.48 0.49 -7.01
N ARG A 105 16.74 0.26 -8.30
CA ARG A 105 15.80 0.61 -9.38
C ARG A 105 14.48 -0.15 -9.25
N ILE A 106 14.54 -1.46 -9.02
CA ILE A 106 13.35 -2.30 -8.86
C ILE A 106 12.55 -1.89 -7.63
N LEU A 107 13.22 -1.63 -6.50
CA LEU A 107 12.57 -1.18 -5.27
C LEU A 107 11.83 0.16 -5.49
N ASN A 108 12.41 1.09 -6.24
CA ASN A 108 11.74 2.34 -6.58
C ASN A 108 10.53 2.15 -7.51
N GLU A 109 10.62 1.24 -8.49
CA GLU A 109 9.47 0.91 -9.34
C GLU A 109 8.32 0.29 -8.55
N LEU A 110 8.63 -0.56 -7.57
CA LEU A 110 7.64 -1.16 -6.67
C LEU A 110 7.05 -0.15 -5.68
N LYS A 111 7.86 0.76 -5.13
CA LYS A 111 7.37 1.83 -4.24
C LYS A 111 6.43 2.79 -4.98
N ALA A 112 6.78 3.18 -6.20
CA ALA A 112 5.93 4.04 -7.01
C ALA A 112 4.60 3.37 -7.40
N LEU A 113 4.55 2.02 -7.47
CA LEU A 113 3.31 1.27 -7.63
C LEU A 113 2.44 1.27 -6.37
N GLU A 114 3.08 1.18 -5.20
CA GLU A 114 2.41 1.25 -3.90
C GLU A 114 1.76 2.62 -3.69
N ASP A 115 2.47 3.70 -4.03
CA ASP A 115 1.97 5.07 -3.91
C ASP A 115 0.75 5.32 -4.84
N GLU A 116 0.80 4.81 -6.08
CA GLU A 116 -0.30 4.96 -7.06
C GLU A 116 -1.54 4.12 -6.72
N THR A 117 -1.36 2.99 -6.04
CA THR A 117 -2.47 2.16 -5.56
C THR A 117 -3.02 2.60 -4.20
N SER A 118 -2.29 3.44 -3.47
CA SER A 118 -2.60 3.90 -2.11
C SER A 118 -3.32 5.25 -2.02
N SER A 119 -3.90 5.78 -3.10
CA SER A 119 -4.88 6.88 -2.98
C SER A 119 -5.97 6.49 -1.95
N PRO A 120 -6.28 7.34 -0.95
CA PRO A 120 -7.01 6.96 0.24
C PRO A 120 -8.45 6.59 -0.12
N ARG A 121 -8.75 5.28 -0.18
CA ARG A 121 -10.13 4.83 -0.20
C ARG A 121 -10.73 5.10 1.18
N PRO A 122 -11.89 5.79 1.29
CA PRO A 122 -12.68 5.72 2.51
C PRO A 122 -13.09 4.26 2.71
N ARG A 123 -12.54 3.61 3.75
CA ARG A 123 -12.85 2.21 4.09
C ARG A 123 -14.36 2.09 4.42
N PRO A 124 -15.14 1.24 3.73
CA PRO A 124 -16.44 0.84 4.23
C PRO A 124 -16.26 -0.27 5.28
N GLU A 125 -16.70 0.07 6.48
CA GLU A 125 -17.39 -0.74 7.49
C GLU A 125 -16.73 -2.01 8.09
N LYS A 126 -16.41 -1.86 9.38
CA LYS A 126 -16.72 -2.75 10.52
C LYS A 126 -16.79 -4.26 10.22
N LYS A 127 -15.71 -4.96 10.57
CA LYS A 127 -15.80 -6.28 11.18
C LYS A 127 -15.31 -6.22 12.62
N SER A 128 -16.25 -6.55 13.51
CA SER A 128 -16.12 -7.02 14.91
C SER A 128 -15.04 -6.39 15.79
N ALA A 129 -15.48 -5.84 16.92
CA ALA A 129 -14.67 -5.45 18.07
C ALA A 129 -13.81 -6.61 18.64
N SER A 130 -12.72 -6.95 17.97
CA SER A 130 -11.46 -7.20 18.65
C SER A 130 -10.85 -5.82 18.88
N THR A 131 -10.50 -5.48 20.12
CA THR A 131 -9.69 -4.30 20.41
C THR A 131 -8.49 -4.32 19.48
N ALA A 132 -8.36 -3.31 18.60
CA ALA A 132 -7.22 -3.23 17.70
C ALA A 132 -5.95 -3.15 18.55
N SER A 133 -4.97 -4.01 18.30
CA SER A 133 -3.71 -4.00 19.04
C SER A 133 -2.99 -2.68 18.80
N ARG A 134 -2.42 -2.10 19.84
CA ARG A 134 -1.78 -0.79 19.81
C ARG A 134 -0.27 -0.94 19.72
N ALA A 135 0.36 -0.15 18.87
CA ALA A 135 1.81 -0.12 18.71
C ALA A 135 2.35 1.31 18.84
N LEU A 136 3.55 1.44 19.40
CA LEU A 136 4.33 2.67 19.40
C LEU A 136 5.59 2.48 18.54
N VAL A 137 5.77 3.31 17.52
CA VAL A 137 7.00 3.34 16.71
C VAL A 137 7.87 4.52 17.14
N VAL A 138 9.13 4.25 17.46
CA VAL A 138 10.13 5.24 17.90
C VAL A 138 11.30 5.22 16.93
N GLU A 139 11.40 6.25 16.09
CA GLU A 139 12.36 6.34 14.97
C GLU A 139 12.58 7.82 14.61
N ASP A 140 13.83 8.27 14.50
CA ASP A 140 14.13 9.70 14.28
C ASP A 140 14.04 10.11 12.80
N ASP A 141 14.24 9.18 11.86
CA ASP A 141 13.99 9.45 10.44
C ASP A 141 12.49 9.43 10.11
N ASP A 142 12.00 10.53 9.54
CA ASP A 142 10.57 10.68 9.23
C ASP A 142 10.07 9.63 8.22
N ASN A 143 10.89 9.26 7.22
CA ASN A 143 10.50 8.32 6.18
C ASN A 143 10.50 6.89 6.72
N GLU A 144 11.53 6.51 7.48
CA GLU A 144 11.61 5.18 8.10
C GLU A 144 10.49 5.00 9.13
N ARG A 145 10.20 6.04 9.93
CA ARG A 145 9.08 6.02 10.86
C ARG A 145 7.74 5.85 10.17
N GLU A 146 7.51 6.54 9.05
CA GLU A 146 6.28 6.41 8.27
C GLU A 146 6.15 5.02 7.65
N LEU A 147 7.24 4.47 7.11
CA LEU A 147 7.29 3.12 6.54
C LEU A 147 6.93 2.05 7.59
N LEU A 148 7.60 2.06 8.75
CA LEU A 148 7.36 1.11 9.84
C LEU A 148 5.92 1.25 10.39
N SER A 149 5.43 2.48 10.49
CA SER A 149 4.05 2.74 10.90
C SER A 149 3.04 2.22 9.88
N GLY A 150 3.31 2.39 8.58
CA GLY A 150 2.49 1.85 7.49
C GLY A 150 2.38 0.33 7.56
N LEU A 151 3.52 -0.35 7.74
CA LEU A 151 3.59 -1.81 7.89
C LEU A 151 2.70 -2.32 9.03
N LEU A 152 2.81 -1.72 10.22
CA LEU A 152 2.00 -2.13 11.38
C LEU A 152 0.51 -1.82 11.20
N LYS A 153 0.16 -0.66 10.60
CA LYS A 153 -1.24 -0.31 10.30
C LYS A 153 -1.87 -1.28 9.30
N MET A 154 -1.11 -1.75 8.31
CA MET A 154 -1.56 -2.77 7.36
C MET A 154 -1.86 -4.10 8.05
N SER A 155 -1.08 -4.43 9.09
CA SER A 155 -1.29 -5.61 9.94
C SER A 155 -2.40 -5.44 10.98
N GLY A 156 -3.11 -4.32 10.98
CA GLY A 156 -4.28 -4.09 11.83
C GLY A 156 -4.00 -3.39 13.16
N PHE A 157 -2.80 -2.85 13.36
CA PHE A 157 -2.46 -2.09 14.57
C PHE A 157 -2.96 -0.64 14.52
N GLU A 158 -3.35 -0.12 15.68
CA GLU A 158 -3.41 1.32 15.93
C GLU A 158 -2.01 1.81 16.31
N VAL A 159 -1.43 2.70 15.51
CA VAL A 159 -0.03 3.08 15.65
C VAL A 159 0.12 4.53 16.10
N ALA A 160 0.74 4.72 17.26
CA ALA A 160 1.30 5.98 17.72
C ALA A 160 2.78 6.09 17.29
N THR A 161 3.27 7.31 17.11
CA THR A 161 4.65 7.57 16.69
C THR A 161 5.37 8.53 17.62
N ALA A 162 6.68 8.34 17.73
CA ALA A 162 7.61 9.20 18.43
C ALA A 162 8.92 9.33 17.61
N MET A 163 9.52 10.52 17.63
CA MET A 163 10.77 10.84 16.92
C MET A 163 12.03 10.66 17.78
N ASP A 164 11.85 10.45 19.07
CA ASP A 164 12.93 10.16 20.00
C ASP A 164 12.40 9.46 21.26
N GLY A 165 13.30 8.98 22.10
CA GLY A 165 12.94 8.31 23.35
C GLY A 165 12.22 9.19 24.37
N LEU A 166 12.43 10.51 24.37
CA LEU A 166 11.71 11.41 25.28
C LEU A 166 10.25 11.52 24.87
N GLN A 167 9.99 11.73 23.59
CA GLN A 167 8.64 11.73 23.05
C GLN A 167 7.98 10.36 23.25
N ALA A 168 8.72 9.25 23.11
CA ALA A 168 8.20 7.92 23.38
C ALA A 168 7.70 7.79 24.82
N MET A 169 8.48 8.24 25.82
CA MET A 169 8.04 8.23 27.22
C MET A 169 6.84 9.14 27.48
N VAL A 170 6.74 10.27 26.79
CA VAL A 170 5.56 11.15 26.85
C VAL A 170 4.32 10.48 26.27
N GLN A 171 4.46 9.75 25.15
CA GLN A 171 3.35 9.01 24.54
C GLN A 171 2.89 7.87 25.46
N LEU A 172 3.83 7.10 26.02
CA LEU A 172 3.52 6.03 26.96
C LEU A 172 2.74 6.53 28.19
N ALA A 173 3.01 7.77 28.63
CA ALA A 173 2.32 8.37 29.76
C ALA A 173 0.95 9.00 29.43
N ARG A 174 0.63 9.23 28.15
CA ARG A 174 -0.58 9.95 27.70
C ARG A 174 -1.64 9.05 27.11
N ASP A 175 -1.25 8.06 26.32
CA ASP A 175 -2.16 7.21 25.57
C ASP A 175 -2.50 5.91 26.33
N GLU A 176 -3.52 5.18 25.89
CA GLU A 176 -3.72 3.81 26.38
C GLU A 176 -2.49 2.96 26.05
N ARG A 177 -2.00 2.23 27.05
CA ARG A 177 -0.78 1.41 27.01
C ARG A 177 -0.68 0.62 25.70
N PRO A 178 0.38 0.81 24.89
CA PRO A 178 0.56 0.01 23.69
C PRO A 178 0.82 -1.45 24.06
N ASP A 179 0.49 -2.37 23.16
CA ASP A 179 0.83 -3.79 23.30
C ASP A 179 2.30 -4.02 22.94
N ILE A 180 2.81 -3.25 21.97
CA ILE A 180 4.20 -3.35 21.49
C ILE A 180 4.86 -1.98 21.30
N VAL A 181 6.18 -1.95 21.43
CA VAL A 181 7.04 -0.82 21.04
C VAL A 181 8.05 -1.31 20.02
N LEU A 182 8.12 -0.64 18.88
CA LEU A 182 9.17 -0.80 17.88
C LEU A 182 10.14 0.37 18.03
N LEU A 183 11.39 0.08 18.36
CA LEU A 183 12.37 1.09 18.76
C LEU A 183 13.61 0.99 17.89
N ASP A 184 13.95 2.07 17.18
CA ASP A 184 15.29 2.20 16.62
C ASP A 184 16.31 2.45 17.72
N MET A 185 17.44 1.77 17.60
CA MET A 185 18.55 1.89 18.52
C MET A 185 19.48 3.05 18.14
N HIS A 186 19.49 3.47 16.87
CA HIS A 186 20.42 4.48 16.35
C HIS A 186 19.82 5.88 16.26
N MET A 187 19.47 6.48 17.41
CA MET A 187 18.94 7.85 17.46
C MET A 187 19.97 8.88 17.99
N PRO A 188 20.15 10.04 17.34
CA PRO A 188 21.18 11.02 17.68
C PRO A 188 20.88 11.89 18.93
N ARG A 189 19.61 12.04 19.33
CA ARG A 189 19.22 12.93 20.46
C ARG A 189 18.96 12.19 21.77
N PHE A 190 18.40 10.98 21.69
CA PHE A 190 18.13 10.13 22.85
C PHE A 190 18.28 8.67 22.45
N ASP A 191 19.40 8.08 22.86
CA ASP A 191 19.83 6.73 22.51
C ASP A 191 18.77 5.67 22.87
N GLY A 192 18.47 4.77 21.93
CA GLY A 192 17.49 3.72 22.12
C GLY A 192 17.77 2.86 23.36
N SER A 193 19.04 2.67 23.73
CA SER A 193 19.44 1.94 24.94
C SER A 193 18.94 2.58 26.25
N ARG A 194 18.90 3.92 26.29
CA ARG A 194 18.36 4.68 27.43
C ARG A 194 16.85 4.59 27.47
N THR A 195 16.19 4.59 26.30
CA THR A 195 14.74 4.38 26.20
C THR A 195 14.34 3.02 26.73
N VAL A 196 15.06 1.95 26.37
CA VAL A 196 14.83 0.60 26.91
C VAL A 196 14.99 0.60 28.43
N SER A 197 16.07 1.19 28.95
CA SER A 197 16.30 1.28 30.40
C SER A 197 15.15 1.99 31.12
N ALA A 198 14.72 3.15 30.59
CA ALA A 198 13.62 3.93 31.17
C ALA A 198 12.28 3.16 31.16
N ILE A 199 11.99 2.41 30.08
CA ILE A 199 10.81 1.55 30.00
C ILE A 199 10.86 0.45 31.08
N ARG A 200 12.02 -0.19 31.29
CA ARG A 200 12.17 -1.31 32.24
C ARG A 200 12.22 -0.88 33.71
N GLU A 201 12.69 0.33 33.97
CA GLU A 201 12.68 0.94 35.30
C GLU A 201 11.25 1.31 35.76
N ASN A 202 10.36 1.63 34.82
CA ASN A 202 8.96 1.92 35.13
C ASN A 202 8.15 0.61 35.36
N PRO A 203 7.57 0.41 36.56
CA PRO A 203 6.76 -0.78 36.86
C PRO A 203 5.58 -1.00 35.89
N ASP A 204 4.97 0.06 35.38
CA ASP A 204 3.78 -0.02 34.53
C ASP A 204 4.10 -0.53 33.10
N TYR A 205 5.37 -0.38 32.69
CA TYR A 205 5.86 -0.74 31.35
C TYR A 205 6.87 -1.89 31.38
N ARG A 206 7.14 -2.48 32.55
CA ARG A 206 8.14 -3.54 32.67
C ARG A 206 7.86 -4.73 31.75
N ASP A 207 6.59 -5.10 31.61
CA ASP A 207 6.15 -6.22 30.77
C ASP A 207 5.84 -5.82 29.32
N LEU A 208 6.05 -4.55 28.95
CA LEU A 208 5.80 -4.05 27.60
C LEU A 208 6.74 -4.75 26.60
N LYS A 209 6.18 -5.26 25.50
CA LYS A 209 6.97 -5.94 24.48
C LYS A 209 7.75 -4.90 23.66
N VAL A 210 9.08 -4.94 23.74
CA VAL A 210 9.95 -3.99 23.02
C VAL A 210 10.74 -4.75 21.97
N PHE A 211 10.62 -4.35 20.71
CA PHE A 211 11.32 -4.89 19.57
C PHE A 211 12.35 -3.85 19.10
N ALA A 212 13.64 -4.18 19.16
CA ALA A 212 14.70 -3.30 18.71
C ALA A 212 14.98 -3.48 17.22
N ILE A 213 15.16 -2.37 16.51
CA ILE A 213 15.70 -2.32 15.16
C ILE A 213 17.06 -1.61 15.22
N SER A 214 18.09 -2.14 14.56
CA SER A 214 19.42 -1.53 14.59
C SER A 214 20.25 -1.88 13.37
N GLY A 215 21.07 -0.95 12.88
CA GLY A 215 22.13 -1.22 11.91
C GLY A 215 23.42 -1.79 12.54
N ALA A 216 23.65 -1.62 13.84
CA ALA A 216 24.81 -2.15 14.57
C ALA A 216 24.50 -3.44 15.34
N ASP A 217 25.56 -4.17 15.70
CA ASP A 217 25.45 -5.38 16.52
C ASP A 217 25.04 -5.04 17.95
N ARG A 218 24.14 -5.85 18.53
CA ARG A 218 23.63 -5.68 19.90
C ARG A 218 24.73 -5.53 20.95
N ASN A 219 25.86 -6.21 20.75
CA ASN A 219 26.95 -6.27 21.73
C ASN A 219 27.67 -4.92 21.82
N GLU A 220 27.63 -4.12 20.75
CA GLU A 220 28.23 -2.78 20.72
C GLU A 220 27.37 -1.77 21.51
N LEU A 221 26.06 -2.00 21.57
CA LEU A 221 25.08 -1.12 22.21
C LEU A 221 24.73 -1.53 23.65
N ASN A 222 25.36 -2.59 24.19
CA ASN A 222 25.14 -3.12 25.54
C ASN A 222 23.65 -3.42 25.87
N VAL A 223 22.84 -3.77 24.87
CA VAL A 223 21.43 -4.09 25.07
C VAL A 223 21.22 -5.60 25.17
N THR A 224 20.57 -6.03 26.24
CA THR A 224 20.26 -7.45 26.47
C THR A 224 18.97 -7.84 25.75
N VAL A 225 18.95 -8.99 25.09
CA VAL A 225 17.72 -9.61 24.59
C VAL A 225 17.11 -10.46 25.70
N GLY A 226 15.87 -10.20 26.07
CA GLY A 226 15.13 -10.87 27.14
C GLY A 226 14.35 -9.90 28.05
N PRO A 227 13.79 -10.40 29.17
CA PRO A 227 12.84 -9.66 30.01
C PRO A 227 13.36 -8.35 30.59
N ARG A 228 14.68 -8.20 30.70
CA ARG A 228 15.35 -7.01 31.26
C ARG A 228 15.81 -6.01 30.20
N GLY A 229 15.62 -6.31 28.92
CA GLY A 229 15.97 -5.42 27.81
C GLY A 229 14.91 -5.49 26.73
N VAL A 230 15.26 -5.96 25.54
CA VAL A 230 14.33 -6.05 24.40
C VAL A 230 13.89 -7.49 24.16
N ASN A 231 12.63 -7.68 23.76
CA ASN A 231 12.07 -9.02 23.51
C ASN A 231 12.72 -9.68 22.29
N ARG A 232 12.94 -8.89 21.23
CA ARG A 232 13.62 -9.32 20.01
C ARG A 232 14.45 -8.18 19.45
N TRP A 233 15.44 -8.56 18.64
CA TRP A 233 16.35 -7.66 17.95
C TRP A 233 16.33 -7.96 16.46
N PHE A 234 16.20 -6.92 15.64
CA PHE A 234 16.24 -7.01 14.19
C PHE A 234 17.36 -6.15 13.64
N ALA A 235 18.14 -6.73 12.73
CA ALA A 235 19.15 -5.97 11.99
C ALA A 235 18.48 -5.18 10.86
N LYS A 236 18.95 -3.96 10.59
CA LYS A 236 18.70 -3.26 9.33
C LYS A 236 19.60 -3.89 8.24
N PRO A 237 19.11 -4.20 7.02
CA PRO A 237 17.75 -3.96 6.55
C PRO A 237 16.73 -4.95 7.15
N LEU A 238 15.60 -4.41 7.62
CA LEU A 238 14.56 -5.15 8.30
C LEU A 238 13.76 -6.01 7.29
N ASP A 239 13.58 -7.30 7.58
CA ASP A 239 12.61 -8.14 6.87
C ASP A 239 11.22 -8.02 7.53
N PRO A 240 10.23 -7.40 6.84
CA PRO A 240 8.89 -7.20 7.39
C PRO A 240 8.18 -8.48 7.80
N ARG A 241 8.42 -9.60 7.12
CA ARG A 241 7.77 -10.88 7.44
C ARG A 241 8.28 -11.42 8.77
N SER A 242 9.60 -11.42 8.94
CA SER A 242 10.23 -11.87 10.19
C SER A 242 9.76 -11.05 11.40
N LEU A 243 9.59 -9.73 11.23
CA LEU A 243 9.08 -8.84 12.26
C LEU A 243 7.66 -9.22 12.66
N MET A 244 6.77 -9.38 11.69
CA MET A 244 5.35 -9.67 11.96
C MET A 244 5.17 -11.02 12.64
N VAL A 245 5.87 -12.06 12.19
CA VAL A 245 5.83 -13.39 12.84
C VAL A 245 6.27 -13.29 14.30
N ALA A 246 7.37 -12.59 14.58
CA ALA A 246 7.87 -12.44 15.93
C ALA A 246 6.92 -11.62 16.83
N ILE A 247 6.26 -10.60 16.29
CA ILE A 247 5.24 -9.83 17.00
C ILE A 247 4.05 -10.73 17.35
N GLU A 248 3.55 -11.51 16.39
CA GLU A 248 2.43 -12.43 16.61
C GLU A 248 2.75 -13.50 17.65
N GLU A 249 3.94 -14.10 17.61
CA GLU A 249 4.40 -15.09 18.60
C GLU A 249 4.45 -14.52 20.02
N GLU A 250 5.02 -13.31 20.19
CA GLU A 250 5.15 -12.67 21.50
C GLU A 250 3.80 -12.19 22.06
N LEU A 251 2.86 -11.78 21.20
CA LEU A 251 1.51 -11.40 21.60
C LEU A 251 0.63 -12.62 21.93
N GLN A 252 0.81 -13.75 21.23
CA GLN A 252 0.08 -15.00 21.52
C GLN A 252 0.55 -15.69 22.80
N THR A 253 1.83 -15.52 23.18
CA THR A 253 2.38 -16.08 24.42
C THR A 253 1.65 -15.56 25.67
N ASP A 254 1.16 -14.32 25.63
CA ASP A 254 0.39 -13.71 26.71
C ASP A 254 -1.06 -14.22 26.77
N ALA A 255 -1.66 -14.58 25.62
CA ALA A 255 -3.03 -15.10 25.54
C ALA A 255 -3.18 -16.53 26.10
N ILE A 256 -2.09 -17.30 26.16
CA ILE A 256 -2.07 -18.68 26.68
C ILE A 256 -1.70 -18.71 28.18
N SER A 257 -1.11 -17.63 28.69
CA SER A 257 -0.65 -17.51 30.08
C SER A 257 -1.62 -16.78 31.01
N ALA A 258 -2.74 -16.27 30.48
CA ALA A 258 -3.83 -15.59 31.20
C ALA A 258 -5.04 -16.51 31.40
#